data_AF-A0A3D4W2R7-F1
#
_entry.id   AF-A0A3D4W2R7-F1
#
_cell.length_a   1.000
_cell.length_b   1.000
_cell.length_c   1.000
_cell.angle_alpha   90.00
_cell.angle_beta   90.00
_cell.angle_gamma   90.00
#
_symmetry.space_group_name_H-M   'P 1'
#
loop_
_entity.id
_entity.type
_entity.pdbx_description
1 polymer ?
#
loop_
_entity_poly.entity_id
_entity_poly.type
_entity_poly.pdbx_seq_one_letter_code
_entity_poly.pdbx_strand_id
1 'polypeptide(L)'
;LAGESHYPLRKMLALAFDGITSLSNKPIRLITGAGIVVSLISFIGVIWAIVQAAMGSVVAGWASTICIVCFVGGVQLVCLGVIGEYIGKIYMETKARPRYIISERTWAPYERKYHG
;
A
#
# COMPACT_ATOMS: atom_id res chain seq x y z
N LEU A 1 -39.42 7.55 19.90
CA LEU A 1 -38.07 7.02 20.23
C LEU A 1 -37.52 6.39 18.96
N ALA A 2 -36.53 7.02 18.33
CA ALA A 2 -35.90 6.46 17.13
C ALA A 2 -35.09 5.22 17.53
N GLY A 3 -35.32 4.09 16.87
CA GLY A 3 -34.63 2.84 17.13
C GLY A 3 -33.13 2.98 16.86
N GLU A 4 -32.30 2.55 17.79
CA GLU A 4 -30.86 2.48 17.58
C GLU A 4 -30.55 1.42 16.52
N SER A 5 -29.77 1.80 15.50
CA SER A 5 -29.30 0.85 14.49
C SER A 5 -28.47 -0.24 15.16
N HIS A 6 -28.89 -1.51 14.99
CA HIS A 6 -28.14 -2.69 15.41
C HIS A 6 -26.74 -2.77 14.76
N TYR A 7 -26.55 -2.01 13.67
CA TYR A 7 -25.28 -1.88 12.96
C TYR A 7 -24.85 -0.42 12.87
N PRO A 8 -24.07 0.09 13.85
CA PRO A 8 -23.63 1.48 13.87
C PRO A 8 -22.64 1.77 12.73
N LEU A 9 -22.59 3.04 12.30
CA LEU A 9 -21.70 3.53 11.23
C LEU A 9 -20.24 3.08 11.41
N ARG A 10 -19.75 3.02 12.66
CA ARG A 10 -18.41 2.52 12.98
C ARG A 10 -18.17 1.08 12.53
N LYS A 11 -19.16 0.18 12.68
CA LYS A 11 -19.05 -1.21 12.21
C LYS A 11 -19.05 -1.29 10.69
N MET A 12 -19.86 -0.45 10.02
CA MET A 12 -19.89 -0.36 8.56
C MET A 12 -18.55 0.12 7.98
N LEU A 13 -17.97 1.15 8.58
CA LEU A 13 -16.65 1.67 8.17
C LEU A 13 -15.55 0.63 8.41
N ALA A 14 -15.53 -0.02 9.58
CA ALA A 14 -14.56 -1.08 9.86
C ALA A 14 -14.63 -2.22 8.83
N LEU A 15 -15.84 -2.68 8.49
CA LEU A 15 -16.05 -3.71 7.47
C LEU A 15 -15.54 -3.27 6.08
N ALA A 16 -15.75 -1.99 5.72
CA ALA A 16 -15.25 -1.44 4.46
C ALA A 16 -13.71 -1.39 4.43
N PHE A 17 -13.07 -0.97 5.51
CA PHE A 17 -11.60 -0.97 5.63
C PHE A 17 -11.02 -2.38 5.58
N ASP A 18 -11.63 -3.33 6.28
CA ASP A 18 -11.24 -4.75 6.23
C ASP A 18 -11.38 -5.31 4.82
N GLY A 19 -12.46 -4.95 4.09
CA GLY A 19 -12.65 -5.33 2.70
C GLY A 19 -11.55 -4.78 1.77
N ILE A 20 -11.25 -3.48 1.87
CA ILE A 20 -10.25 -2.80 1.02
C ILE A 20 -8.85 -3.38 1.25
N THR A 21 -8.49 -3.63 2.51
CA THR A 21 -7.17 -4.17 2.89
C THR A 21 -7.01 -5.66 2.61
N SER A 22 -8.07 -6.47 2.76
CA SER A 22 -8.03 -7.92 2.57
C SER A 22 -8.09 -8.36 1.10
N LEU A 23 -8.72 -7.55 0.24
CA LEU A 23 -9.02 -7.91 -1.15
C LEU A 23 -8.11 -7.22 -2.17
N SER A 24 -7.22 -6.30 -1.75
CA SER A 24 -6.46 -5.51 -2.71
C SER A 24 -5.15 -4.93 -2.19
N ASN A 25 -4.17 -4.80 -3.09
CA ASN A 25 -2.91 -4.08 -2.84
C ASN A 25 -3.03 -2.56 -3.06
N LYS A 26 -4.27 -2.04 -3.18
CA LYS A 26 -4.55 -0.60 -3.38
C LYS A 26 -3.99 0.31 -2.27
N PRO A 27 -4.12 -0.02 -0.96
CA PRO A 27 -3.58 0.82 0.11
C PRO A 27 -2.07 1.00 0.01
N ILE A 28 -1.36 -0.08 -0.34
CA ILE A 28 0.10 -0.08 -0.51
C ILE A 28 0.50 0.86 -1.64
N ARG A 29 -0.15 0.77 -2.81
CA ARG A 29 0.12 1.67 -3.95
C ARG A 29 -0.11 3.14 -3.61
N LEU A 30 -1.09 3.45 -2.76
CA LEU A 30 -1.36 4.81 -2.29
C LEU A 30 -0.16 5.36 -1.49
N ILE A 31 0.38 4.56 -0.57
CA ILE A 31 1.54 4.94 0.26
C ILE A 31 2.77 5.17 -0.61
N THR A 32 3.05 4.28 -1.57
CA THR A 32 4.16 4.45 -2.53
C THR A 32 4.00 5.75 -3.33
N GLY A 33 2.79 6.01 -3.85
CA GLY A 33 2.48 7.23 -4.60
C GLY A 33 2.67 8.49 -3.75
N ALA A 34 2.20 8.47 -2.50
CA ALA A 34 2.42 9.58 -1.57
C ALA A 34 3.91 9.81 -1.29
N GLY A 35 4.70 8.75 -1.10
CA GLY A 35 6.15 8.83 -0.92
C GLY A 35 6.85 9.48 -2.12
N ILE A 36 6.47 9.13 -3.35
CA ILE A 36 7.02 9.75 -4.57
C ILE A 36 6.69 11.25 -4.61
N VAL A 37 5.45 11.63 -4.32
CA VAL A 37 5.03 13.05 -4.32
C VAL A 37 5.81 13.85 -3.28
N VAL A 38 5.95 13.32 -2.05
CA VAL A 38 6.70 13.97 -0.98
C VAL A 38 8.17 14.12 -1.35
N SER A 39 8.80 13.09 -1.92
CA SER A 39 10.19 13.15 -2.39
C SER A 39 10.38 14.22 -3.47
N LEU A 40 9.46 14.34 -4.44
CA LEU A 40 9.52 15.36 -5.49
C LEU A 40 9.40 16.78 -4.92
N ILE A 41 8.44 17.01 -4.03
CA ILE A 41 8.27 18.32 -3.36
C ILE A 41 9.53 18.67 -2.56
N SER A 42 10.10 17.70 -1.85
CA SER A 42 11.31 17.89 -1.06
C SER A 42 12.51 18.21 -1.94
N PHE A 43 12.63 17.56 -3.10
CA PHE A 43 13.69 17.85 -4.07
C PHE A 43 13.62 19.29 -4.60
N ILE A 44 12.41 19.78 -4.92
CA ILE A 44 12.21 21.19 -5.28
C ILE A 44 12.59 22.12 -4.11
N GLY A 45 12.23 21.75 -2.88
CA GLY A 45 12.61 22.48 -1.67
C GLY A 45 14.13 22.56 -1.48
N VAL A 46 14.87 21.48 -1.75
CA VAL A 46 16.35 21.48 -1.72
C VAL A 46 16.92 22.49 -2.73
N ILE A 47 16.43 22.51 -3.97
CA ILE A 47 16.87 23.47 -5.00
C ILE A 47 16.61 24.90 -4.53
N TRP A 48 15.41 25.18 -4.01
CA TRP A 48 15.07 26.49 -3.48
C TRP A 48 15.98 26.90 -2.31
N ALA A 49 16.26 25.98 -1.38
CA ALA A 49 17.16 26.24 -0.26
C ALA A 49 18.59 26.55 -0.70
N ILE A 50 19.09 25.90 -1.76
CA ILE A 50 20.41 26.19 -2.37
C ILE A 50 20.43 27.59 -2.98
N VAL A 51 19.39 27.97 -3.73
CA VAL A 51 19.27 29.32 -4.32
C VAL A 51 19.26 30.39 -3.23
N GLN A 52 18.45 30.19 -2.19
CA GLN A 52 18.35 31.14 -1.08
C GLN A 52 19.66 31.24 -0.28
N ALA A 53 20.36 30.12 -0.08
CA ALA A 53 21.68 30.13 0.53
C ALA A 53 22.69 30.93 -0.32
N ALA A 54 22.63 30.82 -1.65
CA ALA A 54 23.48 31.61 -2.56
C ALA A 54 23.14 33.10 -2.57
N MET A 55 21.88 33.48 -2.27
CA MET A 55 21.42 34.87 -2.18
C MET A 55 21.71 35.53 -0.83
N GLY A 56 22.30 34.81 0.14
CA GLY A 56 22.72 35.35 1.44
C GLY A 56 21.57 35.67 2.40
N SER A 57 20.35 35.25 2.10
CA SER A 57 19.13 35.64 2.80
C SER A 57 18.42 34.47 3.50
N VAL A 58 19.07 33.81 4.46
CA VAL A 58 18.45 32.67 5.18
C VAL A 58 18.92 32.53 6.61
N VAL A 59 18.01 32.11 7.49
CA VAL A 59 18.34 31.48 8.77
C VAL A 59 19.11 30.18 8.47
N ALA A 60 20.41 30.18 8.78
CA ALA A 60 21.29 29.06 8.46
C ALA A 60 20.76 27.74 9.04
N GLY A 61 20.74 26.69 8.22
CA GLY A 61 20.43 25.32 8.64
C GLY A 61 18.95 24.94 8.64
N TRP A 62 18.00 25.83 8.95
CA TRP A 62 16.59 25.42 9.11
C TRP A 62 15.98 24.86 7.81
N ALA A 63 16.13 25.59 6.70
CA ALA A 63 15.59 25.19 5.41
C ALA A 63 16.25 23.90 4.88
N SER A 64 17.57 23.77 5.01
CA SER A 64 18.29 22.57 4.54
C SER A 64 17.97 21.34 5.38
N THR A 65 17.86 21.48 6.71
CA THR A 65 17.48 20.37 7.59
C THR A 65 16.08 19.85 7.27
N ILE A 66 15.07 20.72 7.15
CA ILE A 66 13.71 20.30 6.80
C ILE A 66 13.67 19.62 5.44
N CYS A 67 14.36 20.18 4.43
CA CYS A 67 14.37 19.58 3.10
C CYS A 67 15.01 18.19 3.09
N ILE A 68 16.14 17.99 3.79
CA ILE A 68 16.79 16.68 3.91
C ILE A 68 15.87 15.69 4.64
N VAL A 69 15.26 16.10 5.76
CA VAL A 69 14.36 15.23 6.53
C VAL A 69 13.15 14.82 5.70
N CYS A 70 12.51 15.75 4.98
CA CYS A 70 11.38 15.45 4.11
C CYS A 70 11.79 14.57 2.91
N PHE A 71 12.97 14.80 2.32
CA PHE A 71 13.48 13.96 1.23
C PHE A 71 13.74 12.53 1.69
N VAL A 72 14.47 12.35 2.80
CA VAL A 72 14.72 11.02 3.38
C VAL A 72 13.41 10.36 3.80
N GLY A 73 12.47 11.10 4.39
CA GLY A 73 11.14 10.59 4.73
C GLY A 73 10.34 10.14 3.51
N GLY A 74 10.39 10.90 2.42
CA GLY A 74 9.78 10.51 1.14
C GLY A 74 10.39 9.22 0.58
N VAL A 75 11.72 9.10 0.58
CA VAL A 75 12.43 7.88 0.16
C VAL A 75 12.03 6.69 1.05
N GLN A 76 11.95 6.87 2.37
CA GLN A 76 11.50 5.84 3.29
C GLN A 76 10.06 5.37 3.00
N LEU A 77 9.14 6.28 2.71
CA LEU A 77 7.77 5.94 2.31
C LEU A 77 7.73 5.14 1.00
N VAL A 78 8.56 5.48 0.02
CA VAL A 78 8.69 4.70 -1.22
C VAL A 78 9.20 3.28 -0.91
N CYS A 79 10.25 3.15 -0.11
CA CYS A 79 10.79 1.86 0.30
C CYS A 79 9.74 1.01 1.03
N LEU A 80 8.98 1.60 1.96
CA LEU A 80 7.88 0.92 2.65
C LEU A 80 6.79 0.47 1.68
N GLY A 81 6.47 1.28 0.67
CA GLY A 81 5.55 0.93 -0.40
C GLY A 81 6.00 -0.29 -1.20
N VAL A 82 7.29 -0.34 -1.58
CA VAL A 82 7.89 -1.48 -2.28
C VAL A 82 7.84 -2.74 -1.41
N ILE A 83 8.28 -2.64 -0.15
CA ILE A 83 8.24 -3.76 0.81
C ILE A 83 6.81 -4.26 1.00
N GLY A 84 5.85 -3.34 1.14
CA GLY A 84 4.43 -3.66 1.26
C GLY A 84 3.92 -4.45 0.05
N GLU A 85 4.35 -4.11 -1.17
CA GLU A 85 3.93 -4.83 -2.37
C GLU A 85 4.45 -6.27 -2.39
N TYR A 86 5.70 -6.49 -1.97
CA TYR A 86 6.25 -7.83 -1.80
C TYR A 86 5.52 -8.63 -0.72
N ILE A 87 5.26 -8.02 0.45
CA ILE A 87 4.49 -8.66 1.53
C ILE A 87 3.08 -9.02 1.04
N GLY A 88 2.42 -8.13 0.28
CA GLY A 88 1.11 -8.41 -0.32
C GLY A 88 1.12 -9.62 -1.26
N LYS A 89 2.18 -9.77 -2.08
CA LYS A 89 2.35 -10.95 -2.94
C LYS A 89 2.56 -12.23 -2.12
N ILE A 90 3.41 -12.18 -1.09
CA ILE A 90 3.64 -13.30 -0.17
C ILE A 90 2.34 -13.71 0.53
N TYR A 91 1.55 -12.74 0.98
CA TYR A 91 0.25 -12.99 1.61
C TYR A 91 -0.72 -13.67 0.65
N MET A 92 -0.75 -13.27 -0.62
CA MET A 92 -1.58 -13.93 -1.64
C MET A 92 -1.14 -15.37 -1.92
N GLU A 93 0.18 -15.63 -1.97
CA GLU A 93 0.74 -16.96 -2.19
C GLU A 93 0.44 -17.92 -1.02
N THR A 94 0.64 -17.43 0.21
CA THR A 94 0.36 -18.20 1.44
C THR A 94 -1.13 -18.45 1.68
N LYS A 95 -2.02 -17.63 1.10
CA LYS A 95 -3.48 -17.82 1.18
C LYS A 95 -3.97 -19.08 0.43
N ALA A 96 -3.13 -19.71 -0.40
CA ALA A 96 -3.40 -20.96 -1.12
C ALA A 96 -4.80 -21.04 -1.76
N ARG A 97 -5.33 -19.91 -2.26
CA ARG A 97 -6.67 -19.92 -2.86
C ARG A 97 -6.65 -20.71 -4.16
N PRO A 98 -7.48 -21.77 -4.32
CA PRO A 98 -7.51 -22.53 -5.55
C PRO A 98 -7.83 -21.61 -6.73
N ARG A 99 -6.98 -21.63 -7.76
CA ARG A 99 -7.06 -20.75 -8.94
C ARG A 99 -8.38 -20.86 -9.69
N TYR A 100 -9.08 -21.98 -9.52
CA TYR A 100 -10.39 -22.25 -10.09
C TYR A 100 -11.11 -23.29 -9.23
N ILE A 101 -12.44 -23.22 -9.24
CA ILE A 101 -13.31 -24.26 -8.68
C ILE A 101 -13.95 -24.95 -9.89
N ILE A 102 -13.72 -26.26 -10.05
CA ILE A 102 -14.39 -27.03 -11.11
C ILE A 102 -15.82 -27.29 -10.66
N SER A 103 -16.80 -26.72 -11.37
CA SER A 103 -18.22 -26.93 -11.07
C SER A 103 -18.73 -28.26 -11.59
N GLU A 104 -18.30 -28.67 -12.78
CA GLU A 104 -18.74 -29.89 -13.44
C GLU A 104 -17.66 -30.41 -14.38
N ARG A 105 -17.46 -31.74 -14.45
CA ARG A 105 -16.51 -32.38 -15.37
C ARG A 105 -17.28 -33.18 -16.40
N THR A 106 -17.07 -32.88 -17.67
CA THR A 106 -17.70 -33.59 -18.81
C THR A 106 -17.06 -34.94 -19.12
N TRP A 107 -15.91 -35.26 -18.51
CA TRP A 107 -15.16 -36.49 -18.73
C TRP A 107 -14.46 -36.95 -17.45
N ALA A 108 -14.56 -38.25 -17.15
CA ALA A 108 -13.81 -38.91 -16.08
C ALA A 108 -13.05 -40.11 -16.69
N PRO A 109 -11.74 -40.27 -16.41
CA PRO A 109 -11.00 -41.43 -16.87
C PRO A 109 -11.55 -42.69 -16.21
N TYR A 110 -11.74 -43.75 -17.01
CA TYR A 110 -12.16 -45.07 -16.52
C TYR A 110 -11.06 -45.66 -15.63
N GLU A 111 -11.25 -45.62 -14.31
CA GLU A 111 -10.40 -46.35 -13.37
C GLU A 111 -10.61 -47.85 -13.58
N ARG A 112 -9.66 -48.52 -14.25
CA ARG A 112 -9.56 -49.98 -14.17
C ARG A 112 -9.19 -50.34 -12.73
N LYS A 113 -10.19 -50.70 -11.94
CA LYS A 113 -9.97 -51.45 -10.70
C LYS A 113 -9.32 -52.79 -11.09
N TYR A 114 -8.02 -52.89 -10.90
CA TYR A 114 -7.33 -54.17 -10.88
C TYR A 114 -7.82 -54.91 -9.63
N HIS A 115 -8.81 -55.76 -9.81
CA HIS A 115 -9.12 -56.83 -8.87
C HIS A 115 -8.04 -57.89 -9.07
N GLY A 116 -7.11 -57.98 -8.11
CA GLY A 116 -6.22 -59.13 -7.94
C GLY A 116 -6.99 -60.35 -7.47
#